data_AF-A0A8I1DAU1-F1
#
_entry.id   AF-A0A8I1DAU1-F1
#
_cell.length_a   1.000
_cell.length_b   1.000
_cell.length_c   1.000
_cell.angle_alpha   90.00
_cell.angle_beta   90.00
_cell.angle_gamma   90.00
#
_symmetry.space_group_name_H-M   'P 1'
#
loop_
_entity.id
_entity.type
_entity.pdbx_description
1 polymer ?
#
loop_
_entity_poly.entity_id
_entity_poly.type
_entity_poly.pdbx_seq_one_letter_code
_entity_poly.pdbx_strand_id
1 'polypeptide(L)'
;MRHPAQWVLSHATRRRGVDTDAAVPTSAQDVLDRLTALRISTWSYGFDHKSIRHLGPMAQDFAAVFGLGSNTRRISAVDANGVCMASIQALNRKVLALETKVSALEKDMDRLHEELGGTGTDRNALEANNSHTSPPLDEFGRSAGL
;
A
#
# COMPACT_ATOMS: atom_id res chain seq x y z
N MET A 1 -39.22 -6.78 -5.33
CA MET A 1 -38.29 -6.32 -6.39
C MET A 1 -38.08 -4.83 -6.21
N ARG A 2 -36.81 -4.40 -6.26
CA ARG A 2 -36.32 -3.06 -5.93
C ARG A 2 -36.82 -2.02 -6.95
N HIS A 3 -37.22 -0.83 -6.51
CA HIS A 3 -37.14 0.35 -7.36
C HIS A 3 -36.06 1.30 -6.79
N PRO A 4 -34.92 1.44 -7.48
CA PRO A 4 -33.89 2.44 -7.19
C PRO A 4 -34.33 3.80 -7.75
N ALA A 5 -33.70 4.87 -7.28
CA ALA A 5 -33.87 6.26 -7.75
C ALA A 5 -34.97 7.10 -7.08
N GLN A 6 -35.03 7.08 -5.75
CA GLN A 6 -35.49 8.24 -4.98
C GLN A 6 -34.41 8.62 -3.98
N TRP A 7 -33.90 9.85 -4.15
CA TRP A 7 -32.93 10.57 -3.31
C TRP A 7 -31.48 10.63 -3.80
N VAL A 8 -31.28 11.25 -4.97
CA VAL A 8 -29.97 11.75 -5.47
C VAL A 8 -29.83 13.29 -5.28
N LEU A 9 -30.69 13.95 -4.51
CA LEU A 9 -30.56 15.39 -4.28
C LEU A 9 -30.74 15.74 -2.80
N SER A 10 -29.62 15.77 -2.08
CA SER A 10 -29.48 16.55 -0.85
C SER A 10 -28.15 17.28 -0.86
N HIS A 11 -28.00 18.18 -1.83
CA HIS A 11 -27.03 19.27 -1.78
C HIS A 11 -27.63 20.52 -1.11
N ALA A 12 -28.50 20.34 -0.12
CA ALA A 12 -29.07 21.47 0.63
C ALA A 12 -29.41 21.09 2.07
N THR A 13 -28.40 20.85 2.91
CA THR A 13 -28.56 20.89 4.36
C THR A 13 -27.65 21.94 4.95
N ARG A 14 -28.29 23.06 5.35
CA ARG A 14 -27.86 24.10 6.30
C ARG A 14 -26.54 23.78 7.04
N ARG A 15 -25.57 24.71 6.93
CA ARG A 15 -24.37 24.82 7.77
C ARG A 15 -24.65 24.44 9.23
N ARG A 16 -24.36 23.19 9.59
CA ARG A 16 -24.04 22.73 10.94
C ARG A 16 -22.91 21.71 10.81
N GLY A 17 -21.81 22.19 10.25
CA GLY A 17 -20.51 21.54 10.34
C GLY A 17 -19.63 22.34 11.29
N VAL A 18 -18.53 21.73 11.73
CA VAL A 18 -17.45 22.46 12.40
C VAL A 18 -16.96 23.62 11.52
N ASP A 19 -16.75 24.79 12.10
CA ASP A 19 -16.24 25.98 11.39
C ASP A 19 -14.72 25.86 11.23
N THR A 20 -14.31 25.25 10.12
CA THR A 20 -12.91 24.99 9.76
C THR A 20 -12.78 25.07 8.24
N ASP A 21 -11.63 25.55 7.76
CA ASP A 21 -11.30 25.61 6.33
C ASP A 21 -10.94 24.23 5.75
N ALA A 22 -10.98 23.17 6.57
CA ALA A 22 -10.66 21.81 6.16
C ALA A 22 -11.68 21.25 5.17
N ALA A 23 -11.22 20.88 3.98
CA ALA A 23 -12.04 20.18 3.00
C ALA A 23 -12.37 18.76 3.47
N VAL A 24 -13.64 18.36 3.35
CA VAL A 24 -14.10 16.99 3.65
C VAL A 24 -13.41 16.00 2.70
N PRO A 25 -12.87 14.88 3.21
CA PRO A 25 -12.19 13.91 2.37
C PRO A 25 -13.13 13.28 1.34
N THR A 26 -12.64 13.11 0.10
CA THR A 26 -13.46 12.67 -1.05
C THR A 26 -13.26 11.21 -1.44
N SER A 27 -12.27 10.52 -0.85
CA SER A 27 -12.00 9.10 -1.11
C SER A 27 -11.44 8.39 0.11
N ALA A 28 -11.57 7.06 0.15
CA ALA A 28 -10.98 6.24 1.21
C ALA A 28 -9.45 6.39 1.29
N GLN A 29 -8.79 6.61 0.14
CA GLN A 29 -7.35 6.81 0.08
C GLN A 29 -6.94 8.13 0.74
N ASP A 30 -7.66 9.22 0.43
CA ASP A 30 -7.48 10.53 1.07
C ASP A 30 -7.72 10.45 2.59
N VAL A 31 -8.76 9.72 3.02
CA VAL A 31 -9.00 9.48 4.46
C VAL A 31 -7.81 8.78 5.11
N LEU A 32 -7.28 7.72 4.49
CA LEU A 32 -6.12 6.99 5.02
C LEU A 32 -4.89 7.87 5.10
N ASP A 33 -4.58 8.62 4.04
CA ASP A 33 -3.38 9.46 4.00
C ASP A 33 -3.44 10.57 5.07
N ARG A 34 -4.60 11.21 5.22
CA ARG A 34 -4.86 12.16 6.31
C ARG A 34 -4.77 11.53 7.70
N LEU A 35 -5.35 10.35 7.89
CA LEU A 35 -5.29 9.64 9.16
C LEU A 35 -3.85 9.27 9.54
N THR A 36 -3.03 8.85 8.58
CA THR A 36 -1.62 8.49 8.83
C THR A 36 -0.75 9.68 9.23
N ALA A 37 -1.11 10.89 8.82
CA ALA A 37 -0.44 12.12 9.24
C ALA A 37 -0.94 12.65 10.60
N LEU A 38 -2.07 12.14 11.09
CA LEU A 38 -2.70 12.64 12.30
C LEU A 38 -2.00 12.09 13.56
N ARG A 39 -1.61 12.99 14.46
CA ARG A 39 -0.92 12.61 15.70
C ARG A 39 -1.87 11.88 16.65
N ILE A 40 -1.48 10.68 17.07
CA ILE A 40 -2.12 9.94 18.16
C ILE A 40 -1.37 10.21 19.47
N SER A 41 -2.11 10.50 20.54
CA SER A 41 -1.53 10.74 21.86
C SER A 41 -2.42 10.19 22.96
N THR A 42 -1.85 10.01 24.15
CA THR A 42 -2.62 9.71 25.36
C THR A 42 -2.90 11.02 26.09
N TRP A 43 -4.16 11.29 26.40
CA TRP A 43 -4.59 12.55 27.02
C TRP A 43 -5.76 12.34 28.00
N SER A 44 -6.11 13.36 28.75
CA SER A 44 -7.27 13.39 29.67
C SER A 44 -7.99 14.72 29.52
N TYR A 45 -9.30 14.75 29.69
CA TYR A 45 -10.02 16.02 29.84
C TYR A 45 -9.70 16.65 31.19
N GLY A 46 -9.78 17.99 31.26
CA GLY A 46 -9.57 18.71 32.52
C GLY A 46 -10.59 18.35 33.63
N PHE A 47 -11.75 17.80 33.25
CA PHE A 47 -12.78 17.32 34.17
C PHE A 47 -12.73 15.81 34.40
N ASP A 48 -11.82 15.09 33.76
CA ASP A 48 -11.67 13.66 33.99
C ASP A 48 -11.05 13.38 35.37
N HIS A 49 -11.40 12.24 35.95
CA HIS A 49 -10.67 11.72 37.10
C HIS A 49 -9.21 11.45 36.74
N LYS A 50 -8.28 11.60 37.71
CA LYS A 50 -6.82 11.49 37.48
C LYS A 50 -6.37 10.15 36.88
N SER A 51 -7.16 9.08 37.05
CA SER A 51 -6.90 7.74 36.50
C SER A 51 -7.39 7.53 35.07
N ILE A 52 -8.25 8.40 34.55
CA ILE A 52 -8.82 8.24 33.21
C ILE A 52 -7.81 8.75 32.19
N ARG A 53 -7.59 7.95 31.15
CA ARG A 53 -6.76 8.28 29.99
C ARG A 53 -7.52 7.88 28.74
N HIS A 54 -7.53 8.77 27.75
CA HIS A 54 -8.02 8.52 26.40
C HIS A 54 -6.84 8.34 25.48
N LEU A 55 -6.97 7.46 24.50
CA LEU A 55 -6.00 7.25 23.44
C LEU A 55 -6.63 7.65 22.12
N GLY A 56 -6.02 8.58 21.41
CA GLY A 56 -6.51 9.03 20.11
C GLY A 56 -6.00 10.40 19.71
N PRO A 57 -6.46 10.91 18.56
CA PRO A 57 -6.19 12.28 18.19
C PRO A 57 -6.99 13.24 19.08
N MET A 58 -6.48 14.47 19.22
CA MET A 58 -7.25 15.54 19.80
C MET A 58 -8.42 15.93 18.87
N ALA A 59 -9.55 16.33 19.44
CA ALA A 59 -10.74 16.66 18.65
C ALA A 59 -10.54 17.85 17.70
N GLN A 60 -9.71 18.82 18.11
CA GLN A 60 -9.35 19.98 17.29
C GLN A 60 -8.55 19.56 16.06
N ASP A 61 -7.54 18.69 16.25
CA ASP A 61 -6.72 18.16 15.17
C ASP A 61 -7.56 17.32 14.21
N PHE A 62 -8.46 16.49 14.75
CA PHE A 62 -9.39 15.70 13.93
C PHE A 62 -10.30 16.59 13.06
N ALA A 63 -10.88 17.64 13.65
CA ALA A 63 -11.70 18.59 12.91
C ALA A 63 -10.89 19.36 11.85
N ALA A 64 -9.65 19.76 12.17
CA ALA A 64 -8.76 20.45 11.24
C ALA A 64 -8.32 19.55 10.06
N VAL A 65 -8.25 18.24 10.26
CA VAL A 65 -7.85 17.30 9.21
C VAL A 65 -9.02 16.81 8.36
N PHE A 66 -10.18 16.55 8.97
CA PHE A 66 -11.30 15.92 8.28
C PHE A 66 -12.48 16.85 7.98
N GLY A 67 -12.59 18.01 8.64
CA GLY A 67 -13.74 18.91 8.49
C GLY A 67 -15.07 18.29 8.96
N LEU A 68 -15.02 17.23 9.77
CA LEU A 68 -16.19 16.47 10.25
C LEU A 68 -16.61 16.89 11.66
N GLY A 69 -17.88 16.63 11.98
CA GLY A 69 -18.47 16.89 13.28
C GLY A 69 -19.21 18.23 13.39
N SER A 70 -19.79 18.48 14.56
CA SER A 70 -20.59 19.67 14.85
C SER A 70 -19.87 20.72 15.70
N ASN A 71 -18.71 20.37 16.29
CA ASN A 71 -17.81 21.28 17.01
C ASN A 71 -16.41 20.66 17.16
N THR A 72 -15.42 21.47 17.56
CA THR A 72 -14.01 21.04 17.74
C THR A 72 -13.69 20.43 19.11
N ARG A 73 -14.69 20.23 19.98
CA ARG A 73 -14.47 19.76 21.36
C ARG A 73 -14.66 18.26 21.52
N ARG A 74 -15.28 17.60 20.55
CA ARG A 74 -15.57 16.16 20.59
C ARG A 74 -15.47 15.57 19.19
N ILE A 75 -14.95 14.35 19.12
CA ILE A 75 -15.06 13.52 17.92
C ILE A 75 -16.34 12.69 18.08
N SER A 76 -17.26 12.76 17.11
CA SER A 76 -18.44 11.91 17.16
C SER A 76 -18.05 10.46 16.90
N ALA A 77 -18.69 9.50 17.59
CA ALA A 77 -18.42 8.08 17.36
C ALA A 77 -18.71 7.67 15.91
N VAL A 78 -19.70 8.31 15.27
CA VAL A 78 -20.04 8.07 13.86
C VAL A 78 -18.89 8.49 12.95
N ASP A 79 -18.33 9.69 13.15
CA ASP A 79 -17.22 10.20 12.33
C ASP A 79 -15.94 9.39 12.56
N ALA A 80 -15.62 9.08 13.82
CA ALA A 80 -14.46 8.24 14.17
C ALA A 80 -14.55 6.85 13.51
N ASN A 81 -15.71 6.20 13.61
CA ASN A 81 -15.94 4.90 13.01
C ASN A 81 -15.91 4.97 11.47
N GLY A 82 -16.48 6.02 10.88
CA GLY A 82 -16.44 6.25 9.44
C GLY A 82 -15.01 6.39 8.90
N VAL A 83 -14.19 7.22 9.56
CA VAL A 83 -12.77 7.38 9.23
C VAL A 83 -12.01 6.06 9.37
N CYS A 84 -12.27 5.29 10.44
CA CYS A 84 -11.65 3.99 10.66
C CYS A 84 -12.01 3.00 9.54
N MET A 85 -13.30 2.85 9.22
CA MET A 85 -13.78 1.93 8.18
C MET A 85 -13.20 2.29 6.80
N ALA A 86 -13.22 3.57 6.43
CA ALA A 86 -12.65 4.02 5.16
C ALA A 86 -11.14 3.76 5.09
N SER A 87 -10.42 3.97 6.21
CA SER A 87 -8.98 3.71 6.29
C SER A 87 -8.66 2.22 6.17
N ILE A 88 -9.45 1.34 6.80
CA ILE A 88 -9.31 -0.12 6.68
C ILE A 88 -9.52 -0.56 5.22
N GLN A 89 -10.54 -0.03 4.54
CA GLN A 89 -10.78 -0.35 3.13
C GLN A 89 -9.62 0.09 2.23
N ALA A 90 -9.09 1.29 2.43
CA ALA A 90 -7.94 1.79 1.67
C ALA A 90 -6.67 0.98 1.97
N LEU A 91 -6.44 0.63 3.23
CA LEU A 91 -5.31 -0.20 3.64
C LEU A 91 -5.38 -1.58 3.01
N ASN A 92 -6.55 -2.22 3.01
CA ASN A 92 -6.76 -3.51 2.35
C ASN A 92 -6.44 -3.45 0.85
N ARG A 93 -6.82 -2.37 0.15
CA ARG A 93 -6.43 -2.17 -1.26
C ARG A 93 -4.92 -2.03 -1.43
N LYS A 94 -4.24 -1.31 -0.53
CA LYS A 94 -2.77 -1.21 -0.55
C LYS A 94 -2.11 -2.57 -0.32
N VAL A 95 -2.60 -3.37 0.61
CA VAL A 95 -2.10 -4.74 0.88
C VAL A 95 -2.24 -5.62 -0.35
N LEU A 96 -3.43 -5.71 -0.94
CA LEU A 96 -3.65 -6.52 -2.15
C LEU A 96 -2.77 -6.09 -3.33
N ALA A 97 -2.57 -4.78 -3.50
CA ALA A 97 -1.68 -4.26 -4.54
C ALA A 97 -0.20 -4.61 -4.28
N LEU A 98 0.23 -4.63 -3.02
CA LEU A 98 1.58 -5.05 -2.63
C LEU A 98 1.77 -6.56 -2.80
N GLU A 99 0.82 -7.38 -2.38
CA GLU A 99 0.84 -8.84 -2.57
C GLU A 99 0.94 -9.20 -4.06
N THR A 100 0.19 -8.51 -4.92
CA THR A 100 0.26 -8.70 -6.37
C THR A 100 1.65 -8.36 -6.92
N LYS A 101 2.26 -7.27 -6.44
CA LYS A 101 3.60 -6.86 -6.87
C LYS A 101 4.66 -7.84 -6.39
N VAL A 102 4.59 -8.29 -5.14
CA VAL A 102 5.50 -9.30 -4.59
C VAL A 102 5.43 -10.58 -5.42
N SER A 103 4.23 -11.09 -5.69
CA SER A 103 4.07 -12.30 -6.52
C SER A 103 4.59 -12.13 -7.95
N ALA A 104 4.47 -10.94 -8.55
CA ALA A 104 5.02 -10.67 -9.87
C ALA A 104 6.56 -10.64 -9.85
N LEU A 105 7.15 -10.00 -8.84
CA LEU A 105 8.60 -9.94 -8.67
C LEU A 105 9.20 -11.31 -8.39
N GLU A 106 8.54 -12.14 -7.58
CA GLU A 106 8.95 -13.53 -7.34
C GLU A 106 9.01 -14.33 -8.64
N LYS A 107 7.98 -14.22 -9.49
CA LYS A 107 7.96 -14.88 -10.81
C LYS A 107 9.07 -14.37 -11.74
N ASP A 108 9.35 -13.08 -11.72
CA ASP A 108 10.43 -12.51 -12.52
C ASP A 108 11.81 -12.98 -12.03
N MET A 109 12.00 -13.11 -10.71
CA MET A 109 13.21 -13.70 -10.12
C MET A 109 13.38 -15.17 -10.52
N ASP A 110 12.31 -15.96 -10.44
CA ASP A 110 12.34 -17.37 -10.86
C ASP A 110 12.68 -17.50 -12.34
N ARG A 111 12.08 -16.66 -13.20
CA ARG A 111 12.39 -16.64 -14.64
C ARG A 111 13.87 -16.31 -14.90
N LEU A 112 14.40 -15.27 -14.24
CA LEU A 112 15.79 -14.87 -14.42
C LEU A 112 16.78 -15.93 -13.92
N HIS A 113 16.46 -16.61 -12.80
CA HIS A 113 17.27 -17.72 -12.32
C HIS A 113 17.28 -18.90 -13.31
N GLU A 114 16.15 -19.22 -13.93
CA GLU A 114 16.08 -20.26 -14.97
C GLU A 114 16.88 -19.87 -16.22
N GLU A 115 16.77 -18.63 -16.69
CA GLU A 115 17.53 -18.11 -17.84
C GLU A 115 19.05 -18.18 -17.59
N LEU A 116 19.51 -17.82 -16.38
CA LEU A 116 20.92 -17.94 -15.98
C LEU A 116 21.38 -19.40 -15.87
N GLY A 117 20.52 -20.30 -15.39
CA GLY A 117 20.81 -21.74 -15.33
C GLY A 117 20.92 -22.40 -16.71
N GLY A 118 20.02 -22.04 -17.63
CA GLY A 118 20.03 -22.51 -19.01
C GLY A 118 21.25 -22.04 -19.77
N THR A 119 21.59 -20.75 -19.69
CA THR A 119 22.78 -20.19 -20.37
C THR A 119 24.09 -20.79 -19.86
N GLY A 120 24.19 -21.10 -18.56
CA GLY A 120 25.35 -21.82 -18.00
C GLY A 120 25.48 -23.24 -18.53
N THR A 121 24.35 -23.93 -18.72
CA THR A 121 24.31 -25.31 -19.27
C THR A 121 24.70 -25.32 -20.74
N ASP A 122 24.13 -24.42 -21.54
CA ASP A 122 24.44 -24.28 -22.97
C ASP A 122 25.92 -23.94 -23.20
N ARG A 123 26.47 -23.05 -22.37
CA ARG A 123 27.89 -22.70 -22.41
C ARG A 123 28.79 -23.91 -22.11
N ASN A 124 28.50 -24.66 -21.06
CA ASN A 124 29.27 -25.86 -20.71
C ASN A 124 29.19 -26.93 -21.81
N ALA A 125 28.02 -27.11 -22.44
CA ALA A 125 27.86 -28.04 -23.55
C ALA A 125 28.69 -27.63 -24.78
N LEU A 126 28.75 -26.33 -25.09
CA LEU A 126 29.60 -25.81 -26.17
C LEU A 126 31.10 -25.99 -25.88
N GLU A 127 31.54 -25.71 -24.65
CA GLU A 127 32.93 -25.91 -24.24
C GLU A 127 33.35 -27.40 -24.27
N ALA A 128 32.47 -28.32 -23.88
CA ALA A 128 32.70 -29.76 -23.97
C ALA A 128 32.81 -30.26 -25.43
N ASN A 129 32.02 -29.70 -26.34
CA ASN A 129 32.05 -30.09 -27.75
C ASN A 129 33.29 -29.55 -28.50
N ASN A 130 33.73 -28.32 -28.18
CA ASN A 130 34.95 -27.73 -28.72
C ASN A 130 36.24 -28.46 -28.27
N SER A 131 36.25 -28.99 -27.05
CA SER A 131 37.39 -29.78 -26.54
C SER A 131 37.48 -31.17 -27.18
N HIS A 132 36.37 -31.77 -27.62
CA HIS A 132 36.37 -33.04 -28.36
C HIS A 132 36.77 -32.90 -29.84
N THR A 133 36.59 -31.73 -30.44
CA THR A 133 36.81 -31.50 -31.87
C THR A 133 38.20 -30.94 -32.21
N SER A 134 39.02 -30.62 -31.21
CA SER A 134 40.42 -30.24 -31.44
C SER A 134 41.28 -31.52 -31.55
N PRO A 135 41.80 -31.87 -32.75
CA PRO A 135 42.71 -33.01 -32.87
C PRO A 135 43.97 -32.74 -32.03
N PRO A 136 44.57 -33.78 -31.40
CA PRO A 136 45.81 -33.60 -30.65
C PRO A 136 46.87 -33.02 -31.59
N LEU A 137 47.37 -31.84 -31.25
CA LEU A 137 48.51 -31.25 -31.94
C LEU A 137 49.75 -32.06 -31.58
N ASP A 138 50.56 -32.41 -32.59
CA ASP A 138 51.88 -32.98 -32.34
C ASP A 138 52.81 -31.95 -31.69
N GLU A 139 54.00 -32.37 -31.24
CA GLU A 139 55.02 -31.50 -30.60
C GLU A 139 55.43 -30.30 -31.48
N PHE A 140 55.05 -30.30 -32.77
CA PHE A 140 55.35 -29.27 -33.76
C PHE A 140 54.11 -28.46 -34.20
N GLY A 141 52.96 -28.64 -33.54
CA GLY A 141 51.75 -27.87 -33.80
C GLY A 141 51.06 -28.17 -35.14
N ARG A 142 51.35 -29.30 -35.79
CA ARG A 142 50.71 -29.70 -37.05
C ARG A 142 49.55 -30.67 -36.78
N SER A 143 48.45 -30.48 -37.50
CA SER A 143 47.31 -31.40 -37.47
C SER A 143 47.69 -32.70 -38.19
N ALA A 144 47.59 -33.84 -37.50
CA ALA A 144 47.73 -35.15 -38.12
C ALA A 144 46.55 -35.41 -39.07
N GLY A 145 46.75 -35.17 -40.36
CA GLY A 145 45.70 -35.35 -41.37
C GLY A 145 46.27 -35.39 -42.78
N LEU A 146 46.69 -36.59 -43.20
CA LEU A 146 46.42 -37.26 -44.49
C LEU A 146 47.05 -38.66 -44.48
#